data_AF-A0A972V2T8-F1
#
_entry.id   AF-A0A972V2T8-F1
#
_cell.length_a   1.000
_cell.length_b   1.000
_cell.length_c   1.000
_cell.angle_alpha   90.00
_cell.angle_beta   90.00
_cell.angle_gamma   90.00
#
_symmetry.space_group_name_H-M   'P 1'
#
loop_
_entity.id
_entity.type
_entity.pdbx_description
1 polymer ?
#
loop_
_entity_poly.entity_id
_entity_poly.type
_entity_poly.pdbx_seq_one_letter_code
_entity_poly.pdbx_strand_id
1 'polypeptide(L)'
;MKKEAQGIFIITTILICVGIIMVYSSSSCYAYDKFQDSAFYLKRHLVHFIIGLALAAFALKVDYRKIKGHAKILLLVSFTALILVLVPGIGHEAGGAKRWF
;
A
#
# COMPACT_ATOMS: atom_id res chain seq x y z
N MET A 1 -7.28 4.99 -25.58
CA MET A 1 -6.69 5.63 -24.38
C MET A 1 -5.75 6.73 -24.87
N LYS A 2 -5.82 7.97 -24.33
CA LYS A 2 -4.94 9.07 -24.77
C LYS A 2 -3.46 8.66 -24.62
N LYS A 3 -2.59 9.02 -25.58
CA LYS A 3 -1.14 8.66 -25.56
C LYS A 3 -0.46 9.02 -24.23
N GLU A 4 -0.85 10.15 -23.63
CA GLU A 4 -0.40 10.59 -22.30
C GLU A 4 -0.67 9.57 -21.18
N ALA A 5 -1.86 8.96 -21.17
CA ALA A 5 -2.24 8.00 -20.15
C ALA A 5 -1.45 6.68 -20.26
N GLN A 6 -1.02 6.33 -21.48
CA GLN A 6 -0.20 5.15 -21.71
C GLN A 6 1.21 5.34 -21.13
N GLY A 7 1.78 6.55 -21.23
CA GLY A 7 3.08 6.88 -20.64
C GLY A 7 3.11 6.69 -19.12
N ILE A 8 2.10 7.23 -18.42
CA ILE A 8 1.99 7.10 -16.95
C ILE A 8 1.88 5.63 -16.53
N PHE A 9 1.11 4.83 -17.26
CA PHE A 9 0.94 3.41 -16.96
C PHE A 9 2.23 2.61 -17.13
N ILE A 10 2.99 2.89 -18.21
CA ILE A 10 4.28 2.24 -18.47
C ILE A 10 5.29 2.57 -17.37
N ILE A 11 5.44 3.86 -17.04
CA ILE A 11 6.37 4.32 -16.00
C ILE A 11 6.01 3.69 -14.64
N THR A 12 4.72 3.68 -14.29
CA THR A 12 4.25 3.07 -13.02
C THR A 12 4.58 1.57 -12.96
N THR A 13 4.37 0.85 -14.07
CA THR A 13 4.67 -0.59 -14.13
C THR A 13 6.16 -0.86 -13.99
N ILE A 14 7.03 -0.07 -14.64
CA ILE A 14 8.48 -0.19 -14.49
C ILE A 14 8.89 0.07 -13.03
N LEU A 15 8.34 1.11 -12.41
CA LEU A 15 8.65 1.47 -11.04
C LEU A 15 8.27 0.36 -10.05
N ILE A 16 7.11 -0.28 -10.26
CA ILE A 16 6.67 -1.45 -9.51
C ILE A 16 7.67 -2.61 -9.66
N CYS A 17 8.07 -2.94 -10.89
CA CYS A 17 9.02 -4.02 -11.14
C CYS A 17 10.36 -3.76 -10.44
N VAL A 18 10.89 -2.54 -10.54
CA VAL A 18 12.13 -2.14 -9.85
C VAL A 18 11.97 -2.23 -8.33
N GLY A 19 10.82 -1.82 -7.78
CA GLY A 19 10.52 -1.95 -6.35
C GLY A 19 10.52 -3.40 -5.87
N ILE A 20 9.89 -4.31 -6.61
CA ILE A 20 9.87 -5.74 -6.28
C ILE A 20 11.29 -6.32 -6.28
N ILE A 21 12.12 -5.95 -7.26
CA ILE A 21 13.54 -6.37 -7.34
C ILE A 21 14.33 -5.86 -6.13
N MET A 22 14.14 -4.60 -5.73
CA MET A 22 14.81 -4.01 -4.56
C MET A 22 14.41 -4.70 -3.25
N VAL A 23 13.12 -5.01 -3.07
CA VAL A 23 12.64 -5.73 -1.87
C VAL A 23 13.27 -7.12 -1.78
N TYR A 24 13.34 -7.85 -2.90
CA TYR A 24 14.02 -9.13 -2.95
C TYR A 24 15.51 -9.00 -2.64
N SER A 25 16.21 -8.04 -3.26
CA SER A 25 17.64 -7.82 -3.05
C SER A 25 17.99 -7.51 -1.59
N SER A 26 17.36 -6.51 -0.98
CA SER A 26 17.66 -6.11 0.41
C SER A 26 17.16 -7.10 1.46
N SER A 27 16.04 -7.80 1.22
CA SER A 27 15.46 -8.70 2.24
C SER A 27 16.03 -10.12 2.16
N SER A 28 16.67 -10.52 1.04
CA SER A 28 17.15 -11.89 0.84
C SER A 28 18.15 -12.35 1.91
N CYS A 29 19.17 -11.55 2.24
CA CYS A 29 20.15 -11.88 3.28
C CYS A 29 19.53 -11.96 4.68
N TYR A 30 18.59 -11.05 4.99
CA TYR A 30 17.96 -11.00 6.32
C TYR A 30 16.88 -12.09 6.52
N ALA A 31 16.17 -12.47 5.44
CA ALA A 31 15.13 -13.49 5.46
C ALA A 31 15.69 -14.91 5.57
N TYR A 32 16.84 -15.17 4.94
CA TYR A 32 17.53 -16.45 5.02
C TYR A 32 18.03 -16.72 6.46
N ASP A 33 18.57 -15.69 7.11
CA ASP A 33 19.13 -15.76 8.46
C ASP A 33 18.05 -15.96 9.54
N LYS A 34 16.90 -15.26 9.44
CA LYS A 34 15.83 -15.33 10.45
C LYS A 34 14.72 -16.34 10.21
N PHE A 35 14.38 -16.66 8.96
CA PHE A 35 13.18 -17.42 8.62
C PHE A 35 13.44 -18.67 7.77
N GLN A 36 14.69 -18.94 7.37
CA GLN A 36 15.07 -20.05 6.48
C GLN A 36 14.31 -20.07 5.13
N ASP A 37 13.54 -19.01 4.81
CA ASP A 37 12.83 -18.81 3.55
C ASP A 37 13.16 -17.40 3.03
N SER A 38 14.03 -17.34 2.03
CA SER A 38 14.49 -16.09 1.39
C SER A 38 13.36 -15.33 0.68
N ALA A 39 12.22 -15.97 0.44
CA ALA A 39 11.08 -15.38 -0.24
C ALA A 39 9.97 -14.91 0.71
N PHE A 40 10.13 -14.98 2.04
CA PHE A 40 9.06 -14.63 2.98
C PHE A 40 8.55 -13.19 2.80
N TYR A 41 9.46 -12.20 2.74
CA TYR A 41 9.09 -10.80 2.50
C TYR A 41 8.58 -10.57 1.08
N LEU A 42 9.11 -11.30 0.09
CA LEU A 42 8.66 -11.22 -1.30
C LEU A 42 7.21 -11.72 -1.45
N LYS A 43 6.86 -12.86 -0.84
CA LYS A 43 5.49 -13.40 -0.82
C LYS A 43 4.53 -12.39 -0.20
N ARG A 44 4.89 -11.78 0.93
CA ARG A 44 4.04 -10.76 1.57
C ARG A 44 3.91 -9.51 0.71
N HIS A 45 4.98 -9.07 0.06
CA HIS A 45 4.93 -7.92 -0.85
C HIS A 45 4.05 -8.20 -2.07
N LEU A 46 4.14 -9.40 -2.66
CA LEU A 46 3.28 -9.85 -3.75
C LEU A 46 1.80 -9.92 -3.37
N VAL A 47 1.46 -10.39 -2.16
CA VAL A 47 0.07 -10.39 -1.68
C VAL A 47 -0.48 -8.96 -1.60
N HIS A 48 0.29 -8.02 -1.02
CA HIS A 48 -0.12 -6.61 -0.97
C HIS A 48 -0.21 -5.99 -2.38
N PHE A 49 0.69 -6.38 -3.28
CA PHE A 49 0.66 -5.94 -4.67
C PHE A 49 -0.60 -6.40 -5.41
N ILE A 50 -0.99 -7.67 -5.26
CA ILE A 50 -2.22 -8.22 -5.84
C ILE A 50 -3.45 -7.52 -5.27
N ILE A 51 -3.51 -7.29 -3.95
CA ILE A 51 -4.59 -6.54 -3.31
C ILE A 51 -4.64 -5.11 -3.85
N GLY A 52 -3.49 -4.45 -3.98
CA GLY A 52 -3.38 -3.10 -4.55
C GLY A 52 -3.87 -3.03 -6.00
N LEU A 53 -3.51 -4.01 -6.84
CA LEU A 53 -4.01 -4.12 -8.21
C LEU A 53 -5.52 -4.34 -8.27
N ALA A 54 -6.06 -5.20 -7.42
CA ALA A 54 -7.51 -5.45 -7.35
C ALA A 54 -8.27 -4.17 -6.94
N LEU A 55 -7.77 -3.44 -5.94
CA LEU A 55 -8.32 -2.16 -5.51
C LEU A 55 -8.19 -1.08 -6.60
N ALA A 56 -7.07 -1.02 -7.31
CA ALA A 56 -6.89 -0.08 -8.42
C ALA A 56 -7.87 -0.37 -9.57
N ALA A 57 -8.06 -1.64 -9.92
CA ALA A 57 -9.04 -2.06 -10.93
C ALA A 57 -10.48 -1.72 -10.51
N PHE A 58 -10.81 -1.86 -9.23
CA PHE A 58 -12.09 -1.42 -8.69
C PHE A 58 -12.24 0.11 -8.75
N ALA A 59 -11.22 0.85 -8.33
CA ALA A 59 -11.23 2.32 -8.35
C ALA A 59 -11.42 2.89 -9.77
N LEU A 60 -10.85 2.26 -10.80
CA LEU A 60 -11.07 2.63 -12.20
C LEU A 60 -12.53 2.47 -12.66
N LYS A 61 -13.29 1.57 -12.04
CA LYS A 61 -14.73 1.36 -12.33
C LYS A 61 -15.62 2.32 -11.55
N VAL A 62 -15.12 2.95 -10.48
CA VAL A 62 -15.90 3.88 -9.66
C VAL A 62 -15.86 5.28 -10.28
N ASP A 63 -17.03 5.85 -10.53
CA ASP A 63 -17.14 7.24 -11.00
C ASP A 63 -16.64 8.21 -9.90
N TYR A 64 -15.60 8.96 -10.23
CA TYR A 64 -15.03 10.04 -9.39
C TYR A 64 -16.09 11.02 -8.87
N ARG A 65 -17.18 11.25 -9.62
CA ARG A 65 -18.26 12.16 -9.20
C ARG A 65 -19.01 11.65 -7.97
N LYS A 66 -19.15 10.32 -7.81
CA LYS A 66 -19.77 9.71 -6.63
C LYS A 66 -18.87 9.84 -5.39
N ILE A 67 -17.55 9.76 -5.60
CA ILE A 67 -16.55 9.92 -4.53
C ILE A 67 -16.55 11.37 -4.03
N LYS A 68 -16.68 12.35 -4.93
CA LYS A 68 -16.71 13.78 -4.57
C LYS A 68 -17.82 14.13 -3.58
N GLY A 69 -19.00 13.52 -3.71
CA GLY A 69 -20.11 13.71 -2.76
C GLY A 69 -19.81 13.21 -1.33
N HIS A 70 -18.96 12.18 -1.21
CA HIS A 70 -18.57 11.57 0.06
C HIS A 70 -17.27 12.15 0.64
N ALA A 71 -16.66 13.14 -0.02
CA ALA A 71 -15.37 13.69 0.38
C ALA A 71 -15.37 14.21 1.83
N LYS A 72 -16.43 14.90 2.26
CA LYS A 72 -16.56 15.37 3.66
C LYS A 72 -16.62 14.22 4.67
N ILE A 73 -17.31 13.13 4.33
CA ILE A 73 -17.43 11.94 5.19
C ILE A 73 -16.07 11.23 5.29
N LEU A 74 -15.39 11.02 4.16
CA LEU A 74 -14.05 10.42 4.12
C LEU A 74 -13.04 11.24 4.93
N LEU A 75 -13.14 12.56 4.88
CA LEU A 75 -12.29 13.47 5.63
C LEU A 75 -12.55 13.34 7.14
N LEU A 76 -13.82 13.28 7.54
CA LEU A 76 -14.20 13.07 8.94
C LEU A 76 -13.74 11.69 9.45
N VAL A 77 -13.90 10.64 8.65
CA VAL A 77 -13.39 9.29 8.98
C VAL A 77 -11.87 9.31 9.17
N SER A 78 -11.13 10.04 8.33
CA SER A 78 -9.68 10.20 8.48
C SER A 78 -9.33 10.86 9.81
N PHE A 79 -9.99 11.97 10.17
CA PHE A 79 -9.77 12.62 11.47
C PHE A 79 -10.10 11.70 12.64
N THR A 80 -11.21 10.99 12.58
CA THR A 80 -11.58 10.01 13.62
C THR A 80 -10.53 8.93 13.74
N ALA A 81 -10.06 8.36 12.62
CA ALA A 81 -8.99 7.37 12.61
C ALA A 81 -7.69 7.91 13.21
N LEU A 82 -7.30 9.16 12.90
CA LEU A 82 -6.14 9.80 13.51
C LEU A 82 -6.26 9.86 15.04
N ILE A 83 -7.42 10.26 15.56
CA ILE A 83 -7.67 10.27 17.01
C ILE A 83 -7.62 8.85 17.59
N LEU A 84 -8.15 7.87 16.86
CA LEU A 84 -8.25 6.48 17.29
C LEU A 84 -6.89 5.80 17.43
N VAL A 85 -5.91 6.15 16.59
CA VAL A 85 -4.51 5.67 16.72
C VAL A 85 -3.88 6.09 18.06
N LEU A 86 -4.28 7.23 18.64
CA LEU A 86 -3.71 7.69 19.90
C LEU A 86 -4.25 6.93 21.12
N VAL A 87 -5.40 6.25 20.98
CA VAL A 87 -6.03 5.50 22.07
C VAL A 87 -5.15 4.31 22.44
N PRO A 88 -4.67 4.21 23.70
CA PRO A 88 -3.89 3.07 24.16
C PRO A 88 -4.74 1.79 24.07
N GLY A 89 -4.23 0.79 23.36
CA GLY A 89 -4.91 -0.49 23.12
C GLY A 89 -5.35 -0.74 21.68
N ILE A 90 -5.44 0.30 20.83
CA ILE A 90 -5.79 0.17 19.41
C ILE A 90 -4.61 0.51 18.50
N GLY A 91 -3.80 1.51 18.86
CA GLY A 91 -2.59 1.85 18.09
C GLY A 91 -1.39 0.96 18.46
N HIS A 92 -0.72 0.42 17.45
CA HIS A 92 0.58 -0.23 17.59
C HIS A 92 1.71 0.81 17.68
N GLU A 93 2.49 0.73 18.75
CA GLU A 93 3.69 1.54 18.95
C GLU A 93 4.89 0.91 18.26
N ALA A 94 5.46 1.60 17.28
CA ALA A 94 6.71 1.21 16.65
C ALA A 94 7.71 2.37 16.71
N GLY A 95 8.89 2.13 17.27
CA GLY A 95 9.96 3.14 17.36
C GLY A 95 9.62 4.36 18.22
N GLY A 96 8.76 4.21 19.24
CA GLY A 96 8.36 5.30 20.16
C GLY A 96 7.21 6.18 19.68
N ALA A 97 6.53 5.84 18.57
CA ALA A 97 5.37 6.56 18.08
C ALA A 97 4.18 5.62 17.76
N LYS A 98 2.96 6.04 18.13
CA LYS A 98 1.69 5.41 17.72
C LYS A 98 1.29 5.96 16.35
N ARG A 99 1.48 5.16 15.30
CA ARG A 99 1.18 5.56 13.90
C ARG A 99 0.49 4.47 13.09
N TRP A 100 0.41 3.27 13.65
CA TRP A 100 -0.08 2.09 13.00
C TRP A 100 -1.23 1.55 13.83
N PHE A 101 -2.25 1.02 13.16
CA PHE A 101 -3.28 0.21 13.78
C PHE A 101 -2.79 -1.24 13.87
#